data_AF-A0A318SSC9-F1
#
_entry.id   AF-A0A318SSC9-F1
#
_cell.length_a   1.000
_cell.length_b   1.000
_cell.length_c   1.000
_cell.angle_alpha   90.00
_cell.angle_beta   90.00
_cell.angle_gamma   90.00
#
_symmetry.space_group_name_H-M   'P 1'
#
loop_
_entity.id
_entity.type
_entity.pdbx_description
1 polymer ?
#
loop_
_entity_poly.entity_id
_entity_poly.type
_entity_poly.pdbx_seq_one_letter_code
_entity_poly.pdbx_strand_id
1 'polypeptide(L)'
;MRYTSSGACKSSRYKQPSIQAGGRRARFDRQSQPEKVKGMKAVFRVFLLAQFMGLSPLVAYADETDRIAEILHRQVFDFDGQSLVSEVNGSVEGCKIRLDLERPRACEAGDSYSSTTKYIDVRVLDAVREAAEIRDLSGTPHEILRGSVTYPYRSWYNRVLRFANEQSSQIRDEEYQNFPTDVDSRLRVLSRRYNEEIDPDSFSQSFEVTRYCSGVQIRSPLSSYRFSFYMDPSDSAEFVALLEDISQSCIDEVGS
;
A
#
# COMPACT_ATOMS: atom_id res chain seq x y z
N MET A 1 -32.26 -20.69 41.92
CA MET A 1 -33.02 -21.52 40.95
C MET A 1 -32.03 -22.17 39.99
N ARG A 2 -32.23 -23.46 39.69
CA ARG A 2 -31.41 -24.36 38.88
C ARG A 2 -31.95 -24.46 37.43
N TYR A 3 -31.14 -25.16 36.60
CA TYR A 3 -31.33 -25.78 35.27
C TYR A 3 -30.73 -24.96 34.11
N THR A 4 -29.55 -25.30 33.52
CA THR A 4 -29.15 -26.44 32.62
C THR A 4 -29.92 -26.41 31.28
N SER A 5 -29.44 -26.72 30.08
CA SER A 5 -28.21 -27.36 29.55
C SER A 5 -28.25 -27.38 28.01
N SER A 6 -27.07 -27.42 27.37
CA SER A 6 -26.63 -28.31 26.26
C SER A 6 -27.36 -28.40 24.90
N GLY A 7 -26.53 -28.48 23.83
CA GLY A 7 -26.83 -29.19 22.57
C GLY A 7 -26.02 -28.62 21.38
N ALA A 8 -24.75 -28.98 21.17
CA ALA A 8 -24.22 -30.16 20.46
C ALA A 8 -24.06 -30.01 18.93
N CYS A 9 -22.78 -29.92 18.53
CA CYS A 9 -22.08 -30.54 17.39
C CYS A 9 -22.83 -30.93 16.09
N LYS A 10 -22.23 -30.58 14.94
CA LYS A 10 -21.92 -31.56 13.89
C LYS A 10 -20.72 -31.15 13.02
N SER A 11 -19.77 -32.08 12.97
CA SER A 11 -18.58 -32.12 12.12
C SER A 11 -18.91 -32.38 10.64
N SER A 12 -18.11 -31.86 9.73
CA SER A 12 -17.95 -32.46 8.39
C SER A 12 -16.53 -32.27 7.87
N ARG A 13 -15.75 -33.34 7.96
CA ARG A 13 -14.49 -33.59 7.24
C ARG A 13 -14.70 -33.39 5.74
N TYR A 14 -13.79 -32.70 5.07
CA TYR A 14 -13.46 -33.00 3.68
C TYR A 14 -11.95 -33.10 3.48
N LYS A 15 -11.61 -34.13 2.71
CA LYS A 15 -10.30 -34.75 2.53
C LYS A 15 -9.40 -33.92 1.61
N GLN A 16 -8.12 -33.83 1.96
CA GLN A 16 -7.04 -33.59 1.01
C GLN A 16 -6.89 -34.77 0.03
N PRO A 17 -6.54 -34.51 -1.23
CA PRO A 17 -5.80 -35.46 -2.04
C PRO A 17 -4.32 -35.07 -2.12
N SER A 18 -3.48 -35.94 -1.56
CA SER A 18 -2.07 -36.12 -1.89
C SER A 18 -1.91 -36.62 -3.33
N ILE A 19 -1.01 -36.04 -4.12
CA ILE A 19 -0.48 -36.70 -5.31
C ILE A 19 1.05 -36.68 -5.24
N GLN A 20 1.61 -37.90 -5.22
CA GLN A 20 3.02 -38.22 -5.28
C GLN A 20 3.56 -38.15 -6.72
N ALA A 21 4.86 -37.83 -6.76
CA ALA A 21 5.90 -38.15 -7.74
C ALA A 21 5.57 -39.08 -8.93
N GLY A 22 6.05 -38.65 -10.11
CA GLY A 22 6.29 -39.52 -11.26
C GLY A 22 7.31 -38.87 -12.19
N GLY A 23 8.57 -39.31 -12.12
CA GLY A 23 9.64 -38.85 -13.01
C GLY A 23 9.57 -39.47 -14.41
N ARG A 24 10.33 -38.88 -15.35
CA ARG A 24 11.21 -39.61 -16.29
C ARG A 24 12.06 -38.64 -17.10
N ARG A 25 13.35 -38.96 -17.14
CA ARG A 25 14.39 -38.43 -18.02
C ARG A 25 14.09 -38.82 -19.48
N ALA A 26 14.39 -37.94 -20.42
CA ALA A 26 14.85 -38.33 -21.74
C ALA A 26 16.04 -37.43 -22.13
N ARG A 27 17.14 -38.13 -22.43
CA ARG A 27 18.46 -37.65 -22.81
C ARG A 27 18.50 -37.69 -24.35
N PHE A 28 18.93 -36.63 -25.01
CA PHE A 28 19.41 -36.69 -26.38
C PHE A 28 20.72 -35.88 -26.49
N ASP A 29 21.83 -36.63 -26.43
CA ASP A 29 23.07 -36.35 -27.15
C ASP A 29 22.75 -36.36 -28.67
N ARG A 30 23.42 -35.68 -29.61
CA ARG A 30 24.85 -35.37 -29.73
C ARG A 30 25.08 -34.51 -30.98
N GLN A 31 26.14 -33.69 -30.90
CA GLN A 31 27.11 -33.36 -31.97
C GLN A 31 26.69 -32.58 -33.22
N SER A 32 27.24 -31.36 -33.37
CA SER A 32 28.51 -31.16 -34.11
C SER A 32 29.01 -29.70 -34.02
N GLN A 33 30.22 -29.56 -33.48
CA GLN A 33 31.18 -28.46 -33.72
C GLN A 33 32.03 -28.83 -34.97
N PRO A 34 33.03 -28.03 -35.42
CA PRO A 34 33.50 -26.69 -35.02
C PRO A 34 33.75 -25.75 -36.23
N GLU A 35 34.15 -24.49 -36.02
CA GLU A 35 35.47 -23.98 -36.49
C GLU A 35 35.75 -22.51 -36.10
N LYS A 36 36.90 -22.34 -35.41
CA LYS A 36 37.99 -21.33 -35.57
C LYS A 36 37.64 -19.82 -35.56
N VAL A 37 38.09 -18.95 -34.64
CA VAL A 37 39.42 -18.58 -34.07
C VAL A 37 39.87 -17.17 -34.53
N LYS A 38 40.04 -16.29 -33.53
CA LYS A 38 40.96 -15.12 -33.37
C LYS A 38 40.85 -13.88 -34.28
N GLY A 39 40.85 -12.71 -33.62
CA GLY A 39 41.35 -11.45 -34.18
C GLY A 39 41.14 -10.21 -33.29
N MET A 40 42.13 -9.85 -32.49
CA MET A 40 42.27 -8.54 -31.83
C MET A 40 42.28 -7.39 -32.87
N LYS A 41 41.65 -6.26 -32.54
CA LYS A 41 42.29 -4.92 -32.50
C LYS A 41 41.29 -3.86 -32.03
N ALA A 42 41.59 -3.28 -30.86
CA ALA A 42 41.11 -1.97 -30.46
C ALA A 42 41.83 -0.89 -31.28
N VAL A 43 41.08 0.09 -31.80
CA VAL A 43 41.62 1.41 -32.16
C VAL A 43 40.64 2.46 -31.64
N PHE A 44 41.14 3.21 -30.66
CA PHE A 44 40.60 4.45 -30.11
C PHE A 44 40.74 5.59 -31.13
N ARG A 45 39.68 6.40 -31.32
CA ARG A 45 39.66 7.83 -31.74
C ARG A 45 38.20 8.30 -31.69
N VAL A 46 37.70 8.88 -30.60
CA VAL A 46 37.79 10.30 -30.15
C VAL A 46 37.00 11.28 -31.05
N PHE A 47 35.82 11.62 -30.51
CA PHE A 47 35.10 12.90 -30.48
C PHE A 47 34.26 13.44 -31.66
N LEU A 48 33.11 13.97 -31.19
CA LEU A 48 32.28 15.07 -31.71
C LEU A 48 31.19 14.73 -32.73
N LEU A 49 30.00 14.47 -32.18
CA LEU A 49 28.78 15.24 -32.47
C LEU A 49 27.73 14.94 -31.40
N ALA A 50 27.68 15.81 -30.38
CA ALA A 50 26.48 16.02 -29.60
C ALA A 50 25.50 16.80 -30.48
N GLN A 51 24.30 16.28 -30.72
CA GLN A 51 23.09 17.08 -30.89
C GLN A 51 21.84 16.19 -31.00
N PHE A 52 20.93 16.40 -30.04
CA PHE A 52 19.50 16.10 -30.04
C PHE A 52 19.06 14.63 -30.09
N MET A 53 18.85 14.04 -28.91
CA MET A 53 17.55 13.62 -28.36
C MET A 53 17.81 12.78 -27.11
N GLY A 54 18.03 13.49 -26.01
CA GLY A 54 18.25 12.92 -24.69
C GLY A 54 17.76 13.92 -23.65
N LEU A 55 16.53 14.40 -23.81
CA LEU A 55 15.80 14.97 -22.69
C LEU A 55 15.34 13.79 -21.86
N SER A 56 15.97 13.66 -20.71
CA SER A 56 15.80 12.59 -19.74
C SER A 56 14.32 12.45 -19.34
N PRO A 57 13.74 11.24 -19.32
CA PRO A 57 12.42 11.01 -18.69
C PRO A 57 12.42 11.39 -17.20
N LEU A 58 13.60 11.47 -16.58
CA LEU A 58 13.79 11.86 -15.19
C LEU A 58 13.34 13.29 -14.84
N VAL A 59 13.31 14.24 -15.79
CA VAL A 59 12.91 15.62 -15.49
C VAL A 59 11.39 15.76 -15.47
N ALA A 60 10.69 15.14 -16.42
CA ALA A 60 9.22 15.12 -16.44
C ALA A 60 8.67 14.29 -15.26
N TYR A 61 9.30 13.16 -14.95
CA TYR A 61 8.87 12.32 -13.84
C TYR A 61 9.07 13.01 -12.48
N ALA A 62 10.15 13.77 -12.30
CA ALA A 62 10.34 14.56 -11.06
C ALA A 62 9.22 15.60 -10.87
N ASP A 63 8.83 16.30 -11.93
CA ASP A 63 7.76 17.29 -11.94
C ASP A 63 6.39 16.66 -11.58
N GLU A 64 6.08 15.49 -12.14
CA GLU A 64 4.86 14.74 -11.83
C GLU A 64 4.81 14.27 -10.37
N THR A 65 5.93 13.76 -9.83
CA THR A 65 5.99 13.29 -8.44
C THR A 65 5.89 14.41 -7.43
N ASP A 66 6.51 15.56 -7.70
CA ASP A 66 6.43 16.75 -6.86
C ASP A 66 5.01 17.32 -6.88
N ARG A 67 4.35 17.30 -8.05
CA ARG A 67 2.97 17.76 -8.17
C ARG A 67 1.97 16.86 -7.43
N ILE A 68 2.14 15.55 -7.46
CA ILE A 68 1.33 14.64 -6.61
C ILE A 68 1.54 14.93 -5.13
N ALA A 69 2.78 15.17 -4.70
CA ALA A 69 3.07 15.50 -3.31
C ALA A 69 2.35 16.78 -2.87
N GLU A 70 2.33 17.81 -3.73
CA GLU A 70 1.61 19.06 -3.51
C GLU A 70 0.10 18.85 -3.40
N ILE A 71 -0.51 18.13 -4.35
CA ILE A 71 -1.96 17.87 -4.37
C ILE A 71 -2.41 17.09 -3.12
N LEU A 72 -1.59 16.15 -2.66
CA LEU A 72 -1.90 15.30 -1.51
C LEU A 72 -1.58 15.97 -0.16
N HIS A 73 -0.83 17.07 -0.17
CA HIS A 73 -0.56 17.85 1.03
C HIS A 73 -1.84 18.52 1.52
N ARG A 74 -2.16 18.35 2.80
CA ARG A 74 -3.28 19.06 3.41
C ARG A 74 -3.12 19.25 4.90
N GLN A 75 -3.65 20.36 5.37
CA GLN A 75 -3.87 20.65 6.78
C GLN A 75 -5.36 20.54 7.08
N VAL A 76 -5.68 19.71 8.08
CA VAL A 76 -7.05 19.47 8.54
C VAL A 76 -7.21 20.18 9.86
N PHE A 77 -8.13 21.14 9.90
CA PHE A 77 -8.48 21.89 11.10
C PHE A 77 -9.75 21.30 11.75
N ASP A 78 -9.98 21.66 13.01
CA ASP A 78 -11.24 21.38 13.69
C ASP A 78 -12.42 22.09 12.99
N PHE A 79 -13.65 21.77 13.41
CA PHE A 79 -14.86 22.33 12.79
C PHE A 79 -14.95 23.86 12.92
N ASP A 80 -14.29 24.45 13.92
CA ASP A 80 -14.28 25.90 14.15
C ASP A 80 -13.11 26.60 13.44
N GLY A 81 -12.24 25.85 12.76
CA GLY A 81 -11.05 26.34 12.08
C GLY A 81 -9.95 26.86 13.02
N GLN A 82 -10.03 26.56 14.31
CA GLN A 82 -9.17 27.15 15.34
C GLN A 82 -7.92 26.32 15.61
N SER A 83 -8.02 24.99 15.50
CA SER A 83 -6.93 24.08 15.85
C SER A 83 -6.59 23.14 14.70
N LEU A 84 -5.30 22.97 14.41
CA LEU A 84 -4.82 21.95 13.48
C LEU A 84 -5.00 20.56 14.11
N VAL A 85 -5.85 19.73 13.51
CA VAL A 85 -6.15 18.36 13.95
C VAL A 85 -5.18 17.37 13.36
N SER A 86 -4.84 17.53 12.08
CA SER A 86 -3.84 16.69 11.42
C SER A 86 -3.24 17.37 10.22
N GLU A 87 -1.99 17.04 9.94
CA GLU A 87 -1.29 17.36 8.70
C GLU A 87 -1.06 16.06 7.92
N VAL A 88 -1.27 16.10 6.61
CA VAL A 88 -0.98 14.98 5.73
C VAL A 88 0.01 15.44 4.67
N ASN A 89 1.10 14.70 4.55
CA ASN A 89 2.17 14.93 3.59
C ASN A 89 2.25 13.75 2.62
N GLY A 90 2.11 14.04 1.33
CA GLY A 90 2.26 13.05 0.25
C GLY A 90 3.67 13.05 -0.31
N SER A 91 4.14 11.89 -0.78
CA SER A 91 5.35 11.75 -1.59
C SER A 91 5.26 10.51 -2.48
N VAL A 92 6.05 10.48 -3.54
CA VAL A 92 6.15 9.33 -4.45
C VAL A 92 7.55 8.73 -4.35
N GLU A 93 7.64 7.46 -3.98
CA GLU A 93 8.87 6.70 -3.80
C GLU A 93 8.87 5.52 -4.81
N GLY A 94 9.32 5.79 -6.04
CA GLY A 94 9.16 4.85 -7.16
C GLY A 94 7.68 4.60 -7.45
N CYS A 95 7.26 3.33 -7.47
CA CYS A 95 5.86 2.97 -7.69
C CYS A 95 4.95 3.06 -6.46
N LYS A 96 5.40 3.75 -5.40
CA LYS A 96 4.65 3.84 -4.13
C LYS A 96 4.33 5.28 -3.80
N ILE A 97 3.06 5.54 -3.52
CA ILE A 97 2.65 6.77 -2.85
C ILE A 97 2.76 6.55 -1.35
N ARG A 98 3.52 7.41 -0.70
CA ARG A 98 3.63 7.48 0.76
C ARG A 98 2.82 8.66 1.26
N LEU A 99 1.94 8.40 2.23
CA LEU A 99 1.15 9.40 2.93
C LEU A 99 1.54 9.38 4.40
N ASP A 100 2.19 10.42 4.87
CA ASP A 100 2.48 10.62 6.29
C ASP A 100 1.38 11.49 6.91
N LEU A 101 0.63 10.90 7.85
CA LEU A 101 -0.42 11.57 8.61
C LEU A 101 0.12 11.84 10.02
N GLU A 102 0.29 13.10 10.32
CA GLU A 102 0.79 13.59 11.60
C GLU A 102 -0.31 14.34 12.34
N ARG A 103 -0.44 14.08 13.64
CA ARG A 103 -1.28 14.90 14.51
C ARG A 103 -0.37 15.81 15.32
N PRO A 104 -0.55 17.13 15.26
CA PRO A 104 0.17 18.03 16.13
C PRO A 104 -0.04 17.59 17.59
N ARG A 105 1.02 17.65 18.40
CA ARG A 105 0.98 17.34 19.84
C ARG A 105 0.62 15.90 20.22
N ALA A 106 0.75 14.94 19.29
CA ALA A 106 0.33 13.54 19.48
C ALA A 106 0.80 12.87 20.79
N CYS A 107 1.90 13.34 21.40
CA CYS A 107 2.48 12.79 22.62
C CYS A 107 2.55 13.77 23.81
N GLU A 108 1.72 14.81 23.83
CA GLU A 108 1.55 15.66 25.01
C GLU A 108 0.66 14.99 26.07
N ALA A 109 0.80 15.40 27.34
CA ALA A 109 0.11 14.76 28.45
C ALA A 109 -1.42 14.96 28.36
N GLY A 110 -2.16 13.86 28.17
CA GLY A 110 -3.62 13.86 28.05
C GLY A 110 -4.14 13.44 26.67
N ASP A 111 -3.27 13.42 25.65
CA ASP A 111 -3.59 12.96 24.30
C ASP A 111 -3.11 11.52 24.05
N SER A 112 -3.85 10.76 23.26
CA SER A 112 -3.67 9.30 23.09
C SER A 112 -3.33 8.85 21.66
N TYR A 113 -2.64 9.68 20.87
CA TYR A 113 -2.57 9.47 19.43
C TYR A 113 -1.18 9.22 18.83
N SER A 114 -1.22 8.59 17.67
CA SER A 114 -0.12 8.01 16.90
C SER A 114 0.12 8.80 15.61
N SER A 115 1.33 8.73 15.06
CA SER A 115 1.54 9.05 13.64
C SER A 115 1.20 7.83 12.77
N THR A 116 0.67 8.08 11.58
CA THR A 116 0.29 7.01 10.66
C THR A 116 0.91 7.26 9.30
N THR A 117 1.69 6.29 8.79
CA THR A 117 2.19 6.32 7.42
C THR A 117 1.45 5.27 6.60
N LYS A 118 0.91 5.65 5.44
CA LYS A 118 0.36 4.69 4.47
C LYS A 118 1.29 4.60 3.27
N TYR A 119 1.54 3.38 2.82
CA TYR A 119 2.26 3.10 1.57
C TYR A 119 1.27 2.46 0.60
N ILE A 120 1.16 3.02 -0.60
CA ILE A 120 0.24 2.56 -1.63
C ILE A 120 1.04 2.34 -2.91
N ASP A 121 1.32 1.09 -3.24
CA ASP A 121 1.84 0.73 -4.55
C ASP A 121 0.76 1.02 -5.62
N VAL A 122 1.05 1.90 -6.57
CA VAL A 122 0.05 2.32 -7.57
C VAL A 122 -0.38 1.15 -8.45
N ARG A 123 0.46 0.11 -8.60
CA ARG A 123 0.16 -1.08 -9.42
C ARG A 123 -0.96 -1.93 -8.83
N VAL A 124 -1.25 -1.80 -7.53
CA VAL A 124 -2.38 -2.51 -6.91
C VAL A 124 -3.72 -1.82 -7.13
N LEU A 125 -3.70 -0.55 -7.56
CA LEU A 125 -4.90 0.20 -7.88
C LEU A 125 -5.33 -0.08 -9.32
N ASP A 126 -6.63 -0.03 -9.57
CA ASP A 126 -7.17 0.12 -10.91
C ASP A 126 -7.14 1.61 -11.27
N ALA A 127 -5.94 2.13 -11.55
CA ALA A 127 -5.67 3.57 -11.68
C ALA A 127 -6.05 4.16 -13.05
N VAL A 128 -6.95 3.52 -13.80
CA VAL A 128 -7.50 4.10 -15.04
C VAL A 128 -8.51 5.18 -14.69
N ARG A 129 -8.60 6.21 -15.53
CA ARG A 129 -9.48 7.36 -15.28
C ARG A 129 -10.93 6.97 -15.03
N GLU A 130 -11.46 5.99 -15.77
CA GLU A 130 -12.86 5.56 -15.67
C GLU A 130 -13.17 4.83 -14.35
N ALA A 131 -12.16 4.32 -13.66
CA ALA A 131 -12.30 3.66 -12.37
C ALA A 131 -12.26 4.65 -11.19
N ALA A 132 -11.89 5.91 -11.43
CA ALA A 132 -11.81 6.95 -10.40
C ALA A 132 -13.21 7.42 -9.99
N GLU A 133 -13.59 7.18 -8.73
CA GLU A 133 -14.76 7.80 -8.11
C GLU A 133 -14.34 9.15 -7.48
N ILE A 134 -14.68 10.26 -8.13
CA ILE A 134 -14.44 11.63 -7.61
C ILE A 134 -15.67 12.09 -6.83
N ARG A 135 -15.47 12.64 -5.63
CA ARG A 135 -16.53 13.23 -4.81
C ARG A 135 -16.08 14.55 -4.20
N ASP A 136 -16.89 15.58 -4.37
CA ASP A 136 -16.84 16.79 -3.55
C ASP A 136 -17.54 16.48 -2.21
N LEU A 137 -16.86 16.74 -1.09
CA LEU A 137 -17.36 16.52 0.26
C LEU A 137 -17.79 17.82 0.94
N SER A 138 -17.81 18.94 0.22
CA SER A 138 -18.35 20.21 0.70
C SER A 138 -19.81 20.06 1.16
N GLY A 139 -20.13 20.58 2.34
CA GLY A 139 -21.47 20.45 2.93
C GLY A 139 -21.83 19.05 3.45
N THR A 140 -20.85 18.14 3.57
CA THR A 140 -21.02 16.83 4.21
C THR A 140 -20.40 16.81 5.61
N PRO A 141 -20.68 15.81 6.47
CA PRO A 141 -19.99 15.65 7.75
C PRO A 141 -18.45 15.50 7.64
N HIS A 142 -17.94 15.28 6.43
CA HIS A 142 -16.52 15.11 6.13
C HIS A 142 -15.93 16.32 5.39
N GLU A 143 -16.57 17.49 5.47
CA GLU A 143 -16.11 18.72 4.81
C GLU A 143 -14.66 19.09 5.14
N ILE A 144 -14.18 18.75 6.34
CA ILE A 144 -12.78 18.92 6.75
C ILE A 144 -11.77 18.18 5.84
N LEU A 145 -12.23 17.19 5.06
CA LEU A 145 -11.43 16.44 4.08
C LEU A 145 -11.52 17.04 2.65
N ARG A 146 -12.40 18.02 2.43
CA ARG A 146 -12.67 18.71 1.17
C ARG A 146 -13.21 17.83 0.04
N GLY A 147 -12.34 17.14 -0.69
CA GLY A 147 -12.70 16.28 -1.82
C GLY A 147 -12.05 14.90 -1.67
N SER A 148 -12.52 13.94 -2.46
CA SER A 148 -11.91 12.61 -2.52
C SER A 148 -11.85 12.04 -3.92
N VAL A 149 -10.76 11.35 -4.22
CA VAL A 149 -10.60 10.49 -5.41
C VAL A 149 -10.39 9.06 -4.92
N THR A 150 -11.29 8.17 -5.30
CA THR A 150 -11.31 6.79 -4.79
C THR A 150 -11.12 5.79 -5.90
N TYR A 151 -10.17 4.87 -5.72
CA TYR A 151 -9.88 3.80 -6.67
C TYR A 151 -10.18 2.43 -6.07
N PRO A 152 -10.79 1.52 -6.83
CA PRO A 152 -10.84 0.12 -6.44
C PRO A 152 -9.45 -0.51 -6.52
N TYR A 153 -9.20 -1.50 -5.66
CA TYR A 153 -8.01 -2.34 -5.84
C TYR A 153 -8.23 -3.34 -6.97
N ARG A 154 -7.15 -3.71 -7.65
CA ARG A 154 -7.15 -4.84 -8.57
C ARG A 154 -7.59 -6.11 -7.85
N SER A 155 -8.33 -6.96 -8.56
CA SER A 155 -9.05 -8.09 -7.98
C SER A 155 -8.17 -9.06 -7.19
N TRP A 156 -6.94 -9.28 -7.64
CA TRP A 156 -5.97 -10.16 -6.97
C TRP A 156 -5.55 -9.57 -5.61
N TYR A 157 -5.27 -8.27 -5.55
CA TYR A 157 -4.84 -7.60 -4.32
C TYR A 157 -5.99 -7.46 -3.33
N ASN A 158 -7.20 -7.20 -3.84
CA ASN A 158 -8.38 -7.14 -2.99
C ASN A 158 -8.65 -8.46 -2.24
N ARG A 159 -8.39 -9.62 -2.87
CA ARG A 159 -8.52 -10.94 -2.21
C ARG A 159 -7.53 -11.09 -1.05
N VAL A 160 -6.29 -10.66 -1.27
CA VAL A 160 -5.22 -10.65 -0.26
C VAL A 160 -5.63 -9.74 0.91
N LEU A 161 -6.02 -8.49 0.63
CA LEU A 161 -6.44 -7.56 1.66
C LEU A 161 -7.64 -8.06 2.46
N ARG A 162 -8.62 -8.72 1.82
CA ARG A 162 -9.77 -9.28 2.55
C ARG A 162 -9.34 -10.29 3.60
N PHE A 163 -8.47 -11.24 3.24
CA PHE A 163 -7.97 -12.24 4.18
C PHE A 163 -7.17 -11.59 5.32
N ALA A 164 -6.28 -10.65 4.99
CA ALA A 164 -5.49 -9.93 5.99
C ALA A 164 -6.37 -9.10 6.94
N ASN A 165 -7.42 -8.44 6.44
CA ASN A 165 -8.36 -7.67 7.25
C ASN A 165 -9.25 -8.55 8.14
N GLU A 166 -9.66 -9.74 7.68
CA GLU A 166 -10.39 -10.72 8.49
C GLU A 166 -9.54 -11.17 9.69
N GLN A 167 -8.28 -11.56 9.46
CA GLN A 167 -7.35 -11.92 10.53
C GLN A 167 -7.05 -10.73 11.46
N SER A 168 -6.80 -9.54 10.90
CA SER A 168 -6.59 -8.31 11.67
C SER A 168 -7.76 -8.01 12.61
N SER A 169 -8.99 -8.16 12.13
CA SER A 169 -10.19 -7.90 12.92
C SER A 169 -10.34 -8.91 14.04
N GLN A 170 -10.11 -10.19 13.77
CA GLN A 170 -10.15 -11.24 14.78
C GLN A 170 -9.12 -10.99 15.90
N ILE A 171 -7.86 -10.74 15.54
CA ILE A 171 -6.80 -10.45 16.52
C ILE A 171 -7.17 -9.23 17.35
N ARG A 172 -7.65 -8.16 16.70
CA ARG A 172 -8.06 -6.95 17.40
C ARG A 172 -9.17 -7.25 18.40
N ASP A 173 -10.23 -7.92 17.99
CA ASP A 173 -11.38 -8.20 18.85
C ASP A 173 -10.98 -9.08 20.05
N GLU A 174 -10.12 -10.08 19.83
CA GLU A 174 -9.55 -10.91 20.91
C GLU A 174 -8.74 -10.08 21.91
N GLU A 175 -7.85 -9.20 21.45
CA GLU A 175 -7.02 -8.40 22.36
C GLU A 175 -7.78 -7.28 23.08
N TYR A 176 -8.84 -6.74 22.47
CA TYR A 176 -9.74 -5.82 23.17
C TYR A 176 -10.55 -6.53 24.26
N GLN A 177 -10.85 -7.82 24.10
CA GLN A 177 -11.49 -8.64 25.15
C GLN A 177 -10.51 -9.02 26.25
N ASN A 178 -9.27 -9.40 25.91
CA ASN A 178 -8.24 -9.78 26.88
C ASN A 178 -7.71 -8.59 27.70
N PHE A 179 -7.59 -7.42 27.05
CA PHE A 179 -7.04 -6.20 27.62
C PHE A 179 -8.01 -5.03 27.42
N PRO A 180 -9.16 -5.01 28.10
CA PRO A 180 -10.18 -3.97 27.89
C PRO A 180 -9.70 -2.58 28.31
N THR A 181 -8.99 -2.50 29.44
CA THR A 181 -8.52 -1.24 30.05
C THR A 181 -7.00 -1.05 30.00
N ASP A 182 -6.23 -2.10 29.79
CA ASP A 182 -4.76 -2.05 29.70
C ASP A 182 -4.32 -1.80 28.25
N VAL A 183 -4.28 -0.52 27.87
CA VAL A 183 -3.93 -0.09 26.52
C VAL A 183 -2.50 -0.48 26.15
N ASP A 184 -1.55 -0.36 27.08
CA ASP A 184 -0.13 -0.62 26.80
C ASP A 184 0.14 -2.09 26.52
N SER A 185 -0.39 -2.99 27.37
CA SER A 185 -0.29 -4.43 27.12
C SER A 185 -0.98 -4.81 25.83
N ARG A 186 -2.17 -4.26 25.56
CA ARG A 186 -2.91 -4.50 24.32
C ARG A 186 -2.09 -4.13 23.09
N LEU A 187 -1.52 -2.92 23.05
CA LEU A 187 -0.74 -2.45 21.91
C LEU A 187 0.50 -3.32 21.65
N ARG A 188 1.21 -3.73 22.71
CA ARG A 188 2.38 -4.62 22.58
C ARG A 188 2.01 -5.98 22.01
N VAL A 189 0.91 -6.57 22.48
CA VAL A 189 0.43 -7.86 21.99
C VAL A 189 -0.05 -7.74 20.54
N LEU A 190 -0.82 -6.70 20.21
CA LEU A 190 -1.26 -6.43 18.84
C LEU A 190 -0.08 -6.30 17.88
N SER A 191 0.93 -5.50 18.23
CA SER A 191 2.14 -5.33 17.42
C SER A 191 2.83 -6.66 17.13
N ARG A 192 2.98 -7.52 18.14
CA ARG A 192 3.55 -8.86 17.96
C ARG A 192 2.68 -9.73 17.06
N ARG A 193 1.40 -9.89 17.39
CA ARG A 193 0.48 -10.79 16.66
C ARG A 193 0.27 -10.36 15.22
N TYR A 194 0.23 -9.06 14.92
CA TYR A 194 0.10 -8.57 13.54
C TYR A 194 1.30 -8.97 12.68
N ASN A 195 2.51 -8.97 13.25
CA ASN A 195 3.71 -9.38 12.53
C ASN A 195 3.83 -10.91 12.40
N GLU A 196 3.30 -11.67 13.35
CA GLU A 196 3.43 -13.14 13.38
C GLU A 196 2.29 -13.85 12.61
N GLU A 197 1.06 -13.34 12.66
CA GLU A 197 -0.15 -14.07 12.23
C GLU A 197 -0.74 -13.56 10.90
N ILE A 198 -0.57 -12.28 10.55
CA ILE A 198 -1.16 -11.70 9.33
C ILE A 198 -0.20 -11.82 8.12
N ASP A 199 1.04 -12.27 8.33
CA ASP A 199 2.14 -12.28 7.35
C ASP A 199 2.27 -10.94 6.59
N PRO A 200 3.14 -10.01 7.04
CA PRO A 200 3.35 -8.73 6.39
C PRO A 200 3.78 -8.82 4.92
N ASP A 201 4.34 -9.96 4.49
CA ASP A 201 4.75 -10.16 3.10
C ASP A 201 3.54 -10.37 2.19
N SER A 202 2.45 -10.93 2.72
CA SER A 202 1.22 -11.20 1.98
C SER A 202 0.59 -9.92 1.42
N PHE A 203 0.63 -8.80 2.16
CA PHE A 203 0.14 -7.47 1.74
C PHE A 203 1.26 -6.42 1.65
N SER A 204 2.50 -6.86 1.43
CA SER A 204 3.69 -5.99 1.48
C SER A 204 3.71 -4.85 0.48
N GLN A 205 2.92 -4.95 -0.59
CA GLN A 205 2.84 -3.92 -1.63
C GLN A 205 2.24 -2.62 -1.09
N SER A 206 1.16 -2.70 -0.31
CA SER A 206 0.49 -1.52 0.25
C SER A 206 -0.02 -1.77 1.66
N PHE A 207 0.41 -0.95 2.60
CA PHE A 207 0.17 -1.17 4.04
C PHE A 207 0.11 0.15 4.79
N GLU A 208 -0.39 0.07 6.02
CA GLU A 208 -0.39 1.17 6.97
C GLU A 208 0.57 0.84 8.12
N VAL A 209 1.28 1.87 8.59
CA VAL A 209 2.13 1.81 9.77
C VAL A 209 1.64 2.85 10.75
N THR A 210 1.20 2.42 11.91
CA THR A 210 0.79 3.30 13.01
C THR A 210 1.83 3.23 14.12
N ARG A 211 2.37 4.39 14.52
CA ARG A 211 3.40 4.54 15.57
C ARG A 211 2.81 5.27 16.77
N TYR A 212 2.73 4.58 17.91
CA TYR A 212 2.17 5.12 19.15
C TYR A 212 3.24 5.78 20.01
N CYS A 213 2.85 6.73 20.86
CA CYS A 213 3.76 7.41 21.80
C CYS A 213 4.47 6.48 22.78
N SER A 214 3.92 5.28 23.03
CA SER A 214 4.57 4.23 23.81
C SER A 214 5.80 3.61 23.11
N GLY A 215 6.09 4.00 21.87
CA GLY A 215 7.13 3.43 21.01
C GLY A 215 6.68 2.18 20.25
N VAL A 216 5.46 1.70 20.49
CA VAL A 216 4.90 0.55 19.76
C VAL A 216 4.59 0.96 18.32
N GLN A 217 4.95 0.08 17.38
CA GLN A 217 4.60 0.21 15.96
C GLN A 217 3.75 -0.98 15.53
N ILE A 218 2.65 -0.70 14.83
CA ILE A 218 1.78 -1.72 14.24
C ILE A 218 1.75 -1.51 12.73
N ARG A 219 2.08 -2.57 11.98
CA ARG A 219 1.91 -2.62 10.53
C ARG A 219 0.62 -3.38 10.22
N SER A 220 -0.33 -2.71 9.59
CA SER A 220 -1.65 -3.25 9.27
C SER A 220 -1.90 -3.26 7.76
N PRO A 221 -2.77 -4.17 7.27
CA PRO A 221 -3.26 -4.09 5.89
C PRO A 221 -4.08 -2.81 5.70
N LEU A 222 -4.10 -2.28 4.47
CA LEU A 222 -5.06 -1.24 4.10
C LEU A 222 -6.50 -1.78 4.10
N SER A 223 -7.48 -0.88 4.12
CA SER A 223 -8.89 -1.25 3.96
C SER A 223 -9.12 -2.10 2.72
N SER A 224 -9.99 -3.10 2.79
CA SER A 224 -10.39 -3.88 1.61
C SER A 224 -11.22 -3.03 0.62
N TYR A 225 -11.30 -3.50 -0.63
CA TYR A 225 -12.12 -3.00 -1.75
C TYR A 225 -11.63 -1.74 -2.44
N ARG A 226 -11.30 -0.68 -1.71
CA ARG A 226 -10.94 0.62 -2.29
C ARG A 226 -9.97 1.41 -1.42
N PHE A 227 -9.27 2.33 -2.06
CA PHE A 227 -8.46 3.35 -1.40
C PHE A 227 -8.93 4.74 -1.81
N SER A 228 -8.99 5.67 -0.85
CA SER A 228 -9.41 7.05 -1.08
C SER A 228 -8.25 7.99 -0.78
N PHE A 229 -7.90 8.80 -1.78
CA PHE A 229 -7.07 9.99 -1.62
C PHE A 229 -7.96 11.18 -1.33
N TYR A 230 -7.51 12.10 -0.46
CA TYR A 230 -8.24 13.31 -0.10
C TYR A 230 -7.41 14.53 -0.48
N MET A 231 -8.05 15.49 -1.13
CA MET A 231 -7.42 16.65 -1.75
C MET A 231 -8.46 17.76 -1.97
N ASP A 232 -8.02 18.92 -2.47
CA ASP A 232 -8.96 19.95 -2.93
C ASP A 232 -9.76 19.44 -4.15
N PRO A 233 -11.09 19.69 -4.23
CA PRO A 233 -11.87 19.29 -5.40
C PRO A 233 -11.32 19.83 -6.72
N SER A 234 -10.69 21.01 -6.71
CA SER A 234 -10.11 21.61 -7.91
C SER A 234 -8.92 20.82 -8.49
N ASP A 235 -8.17 20.10 -7.66
CA ASP A 235 -7.01 19.29 -8.08
C ASP A 235 -7.40 17.88 -8.55
N SER A 236 -8.65 17.45 -8.36
CA SER A 236 -9.06 16.05 -8.54
C SER A 236 -8.84 15.53 -9.97
N ALA A 237 -9.09 16.36 -10.99
CA ALA A 237 -8.92 15.95 -12.39
C ALA A 237 -7.44 15.80 -12.77
N GLU A 238 -6.59 16.70 -12.27
CA GLU A 238 -5.14 16.66 -12.48
C GLU A 238 -4.53 15.44 -11.78
N PHE A 239 -4.91 15.20 -10.52
CA PHE A 239 -4.47 14.03 -9.77
C PHE A 239 -4.76 12.71 -10.49
N VAL A 240 -5.95 12.57 -11.06
CA VAL A 240 -6.33 11.36 -11.81
C VAL A 240 -5.42 11.13 -13.01
N ALA A 241 -5.10 12.19 -13.76
CA ALA A 241 -4.18 12.09 -14.90
C ALA A 241 -2.76 11.70 -14.45
N LEU A 242 -2.22 12.38 -13.44
CA LEU A 242 -0.89 12.09 -12.90
C LEU A 242 -0.78 10.66 -12.37
N LEU A 243 -1.80 10.17 -11.66
CA LEU A 243 -1.79 8.82 -11.12
C LEU A 243 -1.85 7.74 -12.22
N GLU A 244 -2.63 8.00 -13.28
CA GLU A 244 -2.73 7.13 -14.46
C GLU A 244 -1.38 7.03 -15.18
N ASP A 245 -0.70 8.15 -15.41
CA ASP A 245 0.61 8.22 -16.06
C ASP A 245 1.71 7.49 -15.25
N ILE A 246 1.75 7.71 -13.93
CA ILE A 246 2.69 7.01 -13.04
C ILE A 246 2.39 5.51 -13.01
N SER A 247 1.12 5.12 -12.92
CA SER A 247 0.70 3.71 -12.92
C SER A 247 1.13 3.00 -14.20
N GLN A 248 0.95 3.64 -15.35
CA GLN A 248 1.37 3.12 -16.64
C GLN A 248 2.89 2.94 -16.70
N SER A 249 3.65 3.95 -16.29
CA SER A 249 5.12 3.90 -16.23
C SER A 249 5.62 2.74 -15.35
N CYS A 250 4.98 2.54 -14.19
CA CYS A 250 5.28 1.47 -13.25
C CYS A 250 4.97 0.05 -13.74
N ILE A 251 4.06 -0.08 -14.71
CA ILE A 251 3.77 -1.36 -15.36
C ILE A 251 4.83 -1.66 -16.42
N ASP A 252 5.25 -0.65 -17.18
CA ASP A 252 6.19 -0.80 -18.29
C ASP A 252 7.62 -1.14 -17.81
N GLU A 253 8.02 -0.67 -16.63
CA GLU A 253 9.30 -1.04 -16.00
C GLU A 253 9.41 -2.54 -15.62
N VAL A 254 8.28 -3.25 -15.45
CA VAL A 254 8.28 -4.69 -15.11
C VAL A 254 8.44 -5.57 -16.37
N GLY A 255 8.23 -5.00 -17.55
CA GLY A 255 8.28 -5.70 -18.85
C GLY A 255 9.58 -5.54 -19.63
N SER A 256 10.57 -4.81 -19.10
CA SER A 256 11.90 -4.57 -19.70
C SER A 256 13.02 -5.34 -18.99
#